data_AF-A0A2W4RMC1-F1
#
_entry.id   AF-A0A2W4RMC1-F1
#
_cell.length_a   1.000
_cell.length_b   1.000
_cell.length_c   1.000
_cell.angle_alpha   90.00
_cell.angle_beta   90.00
_cell.angle_gamma   90.00
#
_symmetry.space_group_name_H-M   'P 1'
#
loop_
_entity.id
_entity.type
_entity.pdbx_description
1 polymer ?
#
loop_
_entity_poly.entity_id
_entity_poly.type
_entity_poly.pdbx_seq_one_letter_code
_entity_poly.pdbx_strand_id
1 'polypeptide(L)'
;MHLALSETDEALGYYEQALLIVQVIGDRLGKANCLKSFGDYHRQQEDYKTAFSQYEAAAVLFGKIGNREGQAECLEGFAKFHEAKGEADKAAETWEKAAELYNTLGMPKRALPCAEAAERLRGNGL
;
A
#
# COMPACT_ATOMS: atom_id res chain seq x y z
N MET A 1 -34.49 -22.37 -29.26
CA MET A 1 -33.59 -21.35 -29.84
C MET A 1 -33.64 -20.02 -29.09
N HIS A 2 -34.79 -19.57 -28.56
CA HIS A 2 -34.91 -18.31 -27.80
C HIS A 2 -34.16 -18.25 -26.45
N LEU A 3 -34.16 -19.32 -25.65
CA LEU A 3 -33.50 -19.34 -24.33
C LEU A 3 -31.98 -19.16 -24.43
N ALA A 4 -31.34 -19.86 -25.37
CA ALA A 4 -29.90 -19.78 -25.58
C ALA A 4 -29.43 -18.38 -26.03
N LEU A 5 -30.25 -17.66 -26.79
CA LEU A 5 -29.99 -16.26 -27.20
C LEU A 5 -30.11 -15.29 -25.99
N SER A 6 -31.12 -15.48 -25.15
CA SER A 6 -31.30 -14.69 -23.92
C SER A 6 -30.16 -14.89 -22.92
N GLU A 7 -29.69 -16.14 -22.76
CA GLU A 7 -28.56 -16.47 -21.88
C GLU A 7 -27.23 -15.92 -22.43
N THR A 8 -27.07 -15.81 -23.76
CA THR A 8 -25.88 -15.20 -24.36
C THR A 8 -25.84 -13.68 -24.19
N ASP A 9 -26.99 -13.00 -24.26
CA ASP A 9 -27.11 -11.56 -24.00
C ASP A 9 -26.83 -11.21 -22.53
N GLU A 10 -27.31 -12.03 -21.58
CA GLU A 10 -26.99 -11.87 -20.16
C GLU A 10 -25.50 -12.10 -19.88
N ALA A 11 -24.90 -13.15 -20.46
CA ALA A 11 -23.48 -13.43 -20.32
C ALA A 11 -22.62 -12.27 -20.83
N LEU A 12 -22.97 -11.68 -21.98
CA LEU A 12 -22.27 -10.52 -22.53
C LEU A 12 -22.34 -9.32 -21.56
N GLY A 13 -23.51 -9.05 -20.98
CA GLY A 13 -23.68 -7.99 -19.99
C GLY A 13 -22.81 -8.18 -18.74
N TYR A 14 -22.65 -9.42 -18.26
CA TYR A 14 -21.73 -9.71 -17.16
C TYR A 14 -20.26 -9.50 -17.54
N TYR A 15 -19.86 -9.86 -18.76
CA TYR A 15 -18.49 -9.63 -19.24
C TYR A 15 -18.16 -8.15 -19.38
N GLU A 16 -19.09 -7.31 -19.87
CA GLU A 16 -18.91 -5.86 -19.96
C GLU A 16 -18.76 -5.21 -18.57
N GLN A 17 -19.58 -5.65 -17.60
CA GLN A 17 -19.45 -5.20 -16.21
C GLN A 17 -18.12 -5.61 -15.60
N ALA A 18 -17.70 -6.86 -15.81
CA ALA A 18 -16.41 -7.34 -15.34
C ALA A 18 -15.24 -6.54 -15.95
N LEU A 19 -15.31 -6.23 -17.25
CA LEU A 19 -14.30 -5.43 -17.95
C LEU A 19 -14.20 -4.03 -17.34
N LEU A 20 -15.33 -3.37 -17.12
CA LEU A 20 -15.37 -2.05 -16.50
C LEU A 20 -14.78 -2.06 -15.08
N ILE A 21 -15.10 -3.08 -14.28
CA ILE A 21 -14.56 -3.23 -12.92
C ILE A 21 -13.03 -3.39 -12.97
N VAL A 22 -12.53 -4.26 -13.85
CA VAL A 22 -11.09 -4.49 -14.01
C VAL A 22 -10.38 -3.21 -14.45
N GLN A 23 -10.95 -2.45 -15.39
CA GLN A 23 -10.40 -1.18 -15.83
C GLN A 23 -10.32 -0.17 -14.68
N VAL A 24 -11.41 0.02 -13.94
CA VAL A 24 -11.47 0.96 -12.82
C VAL A 24 -10.48 0.60 -11.70
N ILE A 25 -10.34 -0.69 -11.38
CA ILE A 25 -9.36 -1.18 -10.40
C ILE A 25 -7.93 -0.96 -10.93
N GLY A 26 -7.67 -1.29 -12.20
CA GLY A 26 -6.39 -1.11 -12.85
C GLY A 26 -5.93 0.34 -12.86
N ASP A 27 -6.80 1.26 -13.23
CA ASP A 27 -6.51 2.71 -13.25
C ASP A 27 -6.16 3.23 -11.85
N ARG A 28 -6.91 2.79 -10.83
CA ARG A 28 -6.65 3.16 -9.43
C ARG A 28 -5.33 2.57 -8.92
N LEU A 29 -5.03 1.32 -9.27
CA LEU A 29 -3.77 0.67 -8.92
C LEU A 29 -2.58 1.39 -9.56
N GLY A 30 -2.69 1.72 -10.85
CA GLY A 30 -1.68 2.50 -11.57
C GLY A 30 -1.42 3.85 -10.92
N LYS A 31 -2.49 4.60 -10.60
CA LYS A 31 -2.38 5.88 -9.90
C LYS A 31 -1.73 5.75 -8.51
N ALA A 32 -2.10 4.73 -7.74
CA ALA A 32 -1.52 4.46 -6.43
C ALA A 32 -0.01 4.19 -6.51
N ASN A 33 0.41 3.36 -7.47
CA ASN A 33 1.82 3.05 -7.72
C ASN A 33 2.61 4.30 -8.11
N CYS A 34 2.07 5.16 -8.99
CA CYS A 34 2.72 6.41 -9.36
C CYS A 34 2.94 7.33 -8.14
N LEU A 35 1.92 7.50 -7.30
CA LEU A 35 2.03 8.30 -6.08
C LEU A 35 3.08 7.73 -5.12
N LYS A 36 3.10 6.40 -4.94
CA LYS A 36 4.10 5.73 -4.12
C LYS A 36 5.52 5.95 -4.66
N SER A 37 5.72 5.85 -5.97
CA SER A 37 7.01 6.14 -6.61
C SER A 37 7.42 7.61 -6.44
N PHE A 38 6.49 8.57 -6.49
CA PHE A 38 6.79 9.97 -6.14
C PHE A 38 7.19 10.12 -4.66
N GLY A 39 6.51 9.40 -3.76
CA GLY A 39 6.91 9.34 -2.36
C GLY A 39 8.35 8.85 -2.20
N ASP A 40 8.71 7.75 -2.87
CA ASP A 40 10.07 7.20 -2.86
C ASP A 40 11.11 8.16 -3.44
N TYR A 41 10.76 8.91 -4.49
CA TYR A 41 11.61 9.93 -5.07
C TYR A 41 11.89 11.07 -4.09
N HIS A 42 10.85 11.68 -3.51
CA HIS A 42 11.02 12.78 -2.56
C HIS A 42 11.75 12.33 -1.28
N ARG A 43 11.52 11.10 -0.81
CA ARG A 43 12.24 10.53 0.33
C ARG A 43 13.75 10.43 0.05
N GLN A 44 14.15 10.03 -1.15
CA GLN A 44 15.57 9.97 -1.55
C GLN A 44 16.22 11.36 -1.58
N GLN A 45 15.43 12.41 -1.79
CA GLN A 45 15.86 13.80 -1.72
C GLN A 45 15.76 14.39 -0.29
N GLU A 46 15.50 13.56 0.72
CA GLU A 46 15.28 13.97 2.12
C GLU A 46 14.09 14.94 2.31
N ASP A 47 13.22 15.07 1.30
CA ASP A 47 11.97 15.82 1.38
C ASP A 47 10.86 14.92 1.96
N TYR A 48 11.01 14.63 3.25
CA TYR A 48 10.14 13.72 3.98
C TYR A 48 8.69 14.22 4.05
N LYS A 49 8.45 15.53 4.06
CA LYS A 49 7.09 16.09 4.10
C LYS A 49 6.33 15.80 2.81
N THR A 50 6.93 16.09 1.66
CA THR A 50 6.30 15.78 0.38
C THR A 50 6.16 14.28 0.20
N ALA A 51 7.17 13.50 0.58
CA ALA A 51 7.10 12.04 0.52
C ALA A 51 5.91 11.49 1.30
N PHE A 52 5.70 11.97 2.54
CA PHE A 52 4.59 11.58 3.39
C PHE A 52 3.24 11.84 2.73
N SER A 53 3.01 13.04 2.18
CA SER A 53 1.76 13.38 1.49
C SER A 53 1.49 12.48 0.27
N GLN A 54 2.55 12.10 -0.47
CA GLN A 54 2.40 11.20 -1.61
C GLN A 54 2.08 9.76 -1.17
N TYR A 55 2.75 9.26 -0.13
CA TYR A 55 2.42 7.96 0.45
C TYR A 55 1.01 7.91 1.06
N GLU A 56 0.54 9.00 1.68
CA GLU A 56 -0.83 9.10 2.20
C GLU A 56 -1.86 8.98 1.07
N ALA A 57 -1.66 9.72 -0.02
CA ALA A 57 -2.52 9.63 -1.19
C ALA A 57 -2.51 8.22 -1.82
N ALA A 58 -1.34 7.56 -1.87
CA ALA A 58 -1.20 6.19 -2.35
C ALA A 58 -1.94 5.19 -1.43
N ALA A 59 -1.77 5.31 -0.11
CA ALA A 59 -2.39 4.45 0.89
C ALA A 59 -3.93 4.48 0.80
N VAL A 60 -4.52 5.66 0.59
CA VAL A 60 -5.98 5.80 0.38
C VAL A 60 -6.44 5.01 -0.85
N LEU A 61 -5.69 5.05 -1.94
CA LEU A 61 -6.04 4.32 -3.16
C LEU A 61 -5.86 2.81 -3.00
N PHE A 62 -4.74 2.37 -2.43
CA PHE A 62 -4.50 0.96 -2.12
C PHE A 62 -5.56 0.41 -1.15
N GLY A 63 -6.02 1.21 -0.18
CA GLY A 63 -7.16 0.91 0.68
C GLY A 63 -8.44 0.64 -0.11
N LYS A 64 -8.80 1.56 -1.02
CA LYS A 64 -10.03 1.47 -1.83
C LYS A 64 -10.08 0.27 -2.77
N ILE A 65 -8.92 -0.24 -3.21
CA ILE A 65 -8.83 -1.40 -4.10
C ILE A 65 -8.46 -2.69 -3.37
N GLY A 66 -8.31 -2.67 -2.04
CA GLY A 66 -7.94 -3.85 -1.25
C GLY A 66 -6.50 -4.34 -1.47
N ASN A 67 -5.61 -3.52 -2.04
CA ASN A 67 -4.21 -3.88 -2.23
C ASN A 67 -3.47 -3.74 -0.89
N ARG A 68 -3.37 -4.84 -0.16
CA ARG A 68 -2.72 -4.91 1.16
C ARG A 68 -1.21 -4.79 1.10
N GLU A 69 -0.57 -5.25 0.02
CA GLU A 69 0.88 -5.10 -0.14
C GLU A 69 1.25 -3.62 -0.32
N GLY A 70 0.52 -2.89 -1.18
CA GLY A 70 0.71 -1.45 -1.35
C GLY A 70 0.47 -0.65 -0.06
N GLN A 71 -0.47 -1.09 0.79
CA GLN A 71 -0.66 -0.51 2.12
C GLN A 71 0.55 -0.72 3.04
N ALA A 72 1.16 -1.92 3.01
CA ALA A 72 2.37 -2.22 3.78
C ALA A 72 3.56 -1.34 3.33
N GLU A 73 3.73 -1.16 2.02
CA GLU A 73 4.77 -0.29 1.48
C GLU A 73 4.58 1.18 1.90
N CYS A 74 3.33 1.66 1.99
CA CYS A 74 3.06 3.01 2.50
C CYS A 74 3.39 3.13 3.99
N LEU A 75 3.11 2.09 4.80
CA LEU A 75 3.49 2.06 6.22
C LEU A 75 5.01 2.16 6.40
N GLU A 76 5.81 1.49 5.57
CA GLU A 76 7.27 1.66 5.61
C GLU A 76 7.69 3.12 5.33
N GLY A 77 7.02 3.77 4.37
CA GLY A 77 7.24 5.18 4.05
C GLY A 77 6.95 6.10 5.25
N PHE A 78 5.84 5.85 5.95
CA PHE A 78 5.45 6.59 7.15
C PHE A 78 6.41 6.34 8.32
N ALA A 79 6.86 5.11 8.51
CA ALA A 79 7.80 4.78 9.57
C ALA A 79 9.14 5.53 9.38
N LYS A 80 9.66 5.57 8.14
CA LYS A 80 10.84 6.35 7.78
C LYS A 80 10.65 7.86 7.98
N PHE A 81 9.45 8.38 7.72
CA PHE A 81 9.12 9.78 8.02
C PHE A 81 9.21 10.07 9.52
N HIS A 82 8.66 9.20 10.37
CA HIS A 82 8.75 9.34 11.82
C HIS A 82 10.19 9.22 12.33
N GLU A 83 11.01 8.32 11.76
CA GLU A 83 12.44 8.25 12.06
C GLU A 83 13.15 9.56 11.72
N ALA A 84 12.91 10.12 10.53
CA ALA A 84 13.53 11.39 10.11
C ALA A 84 13.12 12.58 11.01
N LYS A 85 11.96 12.51 11.65
CA LYS A 85 11.47 13.51 12.60
C LYS A 85 11.97 13.27 14.04
N GLY A 86 12.65 12.15 14.31
CA GLY A 86 13.08 11.75 15.65
C GLY A 86 11.95 11.23 16.53
N GLU A 87 10.79 10.89 15.96
CA GLU A 87 9.64 10.33 16.69
C GLU A 87 9.77 8.81 16.81
N ALA A 88 10.76 8.35 17.59
CA ALA A 88 11.16 6.93 17.68
C ALA A 88 10.00 5.98 18.03
N ASP A 89 9.15 6.34 19.00
CA ASP A 89 8.00 5.50 19.40
C ASP A 89 7.00 5.32 18.26
N LYS A 90 6.63 6.42 17.58
CA LYS A 90 5.70 6.37 16.44
C LYS A 90 6.30 5.61 15.26
N ALA A 91 7.60 5.78 15.02
CA ALA A 91 8.30 5.02 13.99
C ALA A 91 8.27 3.52 14.29
N ALA A 92 8.56 3.12 15.53
CA ALA A 92 8.52 1.72 15.96
C ALA A 92 7.12 1.12 15.82
N GLU A 93 6.07 1.80 16.28
CA GLU A 93 4.68 1.36 16.10
C GLU A 93 4.31 1.19 14.62
N THR A 94 4.77 2.10 13.77
CA THR A 94 4.44 2.08 12.35
C THR A 94 5.18 0.95 11.62
N TRP A 95 6.44 0.70 12.00
CA TRP A 95 7.22 -0.44 11.52
C TRP A 95 6.62 -1.78 11.95
N GLU A 96 6.13 -1.89 13.17
CA GLU A 96 5.45 -3.09 13.68
C GLU A 96 4.18 -3.38 12.88
N LYS A 97 3.35 -2.36 12.61
CA LYS A 97 2.18 -2.50 11.74
C LYS A 97 2.54 -2.96 10.33
N ALA A 98 3.63 -2.46 9.76
CA ALA A 98 4.12 -2.91 8.45
C ALA A 98 4.56 -4.39 8.51
N ALA A 99 5.31 -4.78 9.55
CA ALA A 99 5.76 -6.15 9.76
C ALA A 99 4.60 -7.13 9.93
N GLU A 100 3.61 -6.78 10.76
CA GLU A 100 2.38 -7.55 10.95
C GLU A 100 1.65 -7.73 9.63
N LEU A 101 1.46 -6.66 8.86
CA LEU A 101 0.77 -6.73 7.58
C LEU A 101 1.50 -7.65 6.59
N TYR A 102 2.82 -7.53 6.46
CA TYR A 102 3.62 -8.45 5.63
C TYR A 102 3.55 -9.90 6.11
N ASN A 103 3.52 -10.14 7.42
CA ASN A 103 3.32 -11.50 7.96
C ASN A 103 1.95 -12.06 7.59
N THR A 104 0.88 -11.25 7.66
CA THR A 104 -0.45 -11.70 7.22
C THR A 104 -0.52 -11.99 5.72
N LEU A 105 0.38 -11.42 4.93
CA LEU A 105 0.53 -11.66 3.49
C LEU A 105 1.47 -12.83 3.17
N GLY A 106 2.05 -13.49 4.17
CA GLY A 106 3.02 -14.58 3.96
C GLY A 106 4.34 -14.08 3.37
N MET A 107 4.74 -12.83 3.66
CA MET A 107 5.96 -12.19 3.17
C MET A 107 7.01 -11.98 4.28
N PRO A 108 7.51 -13.03 4.93
CA PRO A 108 8.42 -12.91 6.08
C PRO A 108 9.73 -12.19 5.74
N LYS A 109 10.20 -12.31 4.48
CA LYS A 109 11.39 -11.58 4.00
C LYS A 109 11.22 -10.06 4.01
N ARG A 110 9.99 -9.55 3.85
CA ARG A 110 9.68 -8.12 3.98
C ARG A 110 9.34 -7.75 5.42
N ALA A 111 8.72 -8.65 6.18
CA ALA A 111 8.35 -8.42 7.57
C ALA A 111 9.56 -8.32 8.52
N LEU A 112 10.58 -9.16 8.34
CA LEU A 112 11.75 -9.23 9.22
C LEU A 112 12.47 -7.88 9.37
N PRO A 113 12.91 -7.19 8.30
CA PRO A 113 13.59 -5.90 8.46
C PRO A 113 12.69 -4.82 9.08
N CYS A 114 11.37 -4.90 8.88
CA CYS A 114 10.42 -4.00 9.52
C CYS A 114 10.38 -4.24 11.04
N ALA A 115 10.33 -5.50 11.48
CA ALA A 115 10.35 -5.87 12.89
C ALA A 115 11.67 -5.47 13.56
N GLU A 116 12.80 -5.75 12.91
CA GLU A 116 14.14 -5.35 13.39
C GLU A 116 14.26 -3.82 13.54
N ALA A 117 13.71 -3.06 12.58
CA ALA A 117 13.68 -1.61 12.67
C ALA A 117 12.85 -1.12 13.87
N ALA A 118 11.70 -1.74 14.14
CA ALA A 118 10.88 -1.44 15.31
C ALA A 118 11.61 -1.73 16.63
N GLU A 119 12.26 -2.89 16.74
CA GLU A 119 13.02 -3.30 17.93
C GLU A 119 14.21 -2.36 18.19
N ARG A 120 14.97 -2.01 17.15
CA ARG A 120 16.09 -1.06 17.24
C ARG A 120 15.65 0.29 17.79
N LEU A 121 14.50 0.79 17.34
CA LEU A 121 13.98 2.09 17.79
C LEU A 121 13.48 2.05 19.24
N ARG A 122 12.89 0.93 19.68
CA ARG A 122 12.50 0.72 21.09
C ARG A 122 13.72 0.55 22.02
N GLY A 123 14.78 -0.11 21.54
CA GLY A 123 16.01 -0.33 22.31
C GLY A 123 16.88 0.92 22.48
N ASN A 124 16.78 1.89 21.58
CA ASN A 124 17.51 3.17 21.66
C ASN A 124 16.82 4.25 22.53
N GLY A 125 15.66 3.94 23.11
CA GLY A 125 14.89 4.85 23.98
C GLY A 125 15.17 4.74 25.47
N LEU A 126 16.14 3.91 25.89
CA LEU A 126 16.59 3.68 27.28
C LEU A 126 18.03 4.17 27.47
#